data_AF-A0A3D1WC00-F1
#
_entry.id   AF-A0A3D1WC00-F1
#
_cell.length_a   1.000
_cell.length_b   1.000
_cell.length_c   1.000
_cell.angle_alpha   90.00
_cell.angle_beta   90.00
_cell.angle_gamma   90.00
#
_symmetry.space_group_name_H-M   'P 1'
#
loop_
_entity.id
_entity.type
_entity.pdbx_description
1 polymer ?
#
loop_
_entity_poly.entity_id
_entity_poly.type
_entity_poly.pdbx_seq_one_letter_code
_entity_poly.pdbx_strand_id
1 'polypeptide(L)' 'MFKNPSKLAGSAVGGFLASVIFLFVTLGLDRTEPSSATRYLVMIFCVTGAVSLVAWGFGSFALWDQARTKKPKA' A
#
# COMPACT_ATOMS: atom_id res chain seq x y z
N MET A 1 15.97 14.70 2.59
CA MET A 1 14.90 15.73 2.67
C MET A 1 13.82 15.37 1.64
N PHE A 2 12.78 14.62 2.03
CA PHE A 2 11.71 14.21 1.11
C PHE A 2 10.77 15.39 0.85
N LYS A 3 10.86 15.97 -0.35
CA LYS A 3 10.21 17.24 -0.70
C LYS A 3 8.68 17.16 -0.85
N ASN A 4 8.08 15.96 -0.89
CA ASN A 4 6.63 15.77 -1.10
C ASN A 4 6.07 14.52 -0.40
N PRO A 5 5.90 14.53 0.93
CA PRO A 5 5.36 13.37 1.65
C PRO A 5 3.89 13.06 1.30
N SER A 6 3.11 14.05 0.86
CA SER A 6 1.72 13.88 0.39
C SER A 6 1.60 13.06 -0.91
N LYS A 7 2.55 13.22 -1.85
CA LYS A 7 2.59 12.40 -3.08
C LYS A 7 3.03 10.96 -2.80
N LEU A 8 3.95 10.77 -1.84
CA LEU A 8 4.37 9.44 -1.40
C LEU A 8 3.23 8.69 -0.68
N ALA A 9 2.50 9.37 0.22
CA ALA A 9 1.34 8.79 0.88
C ALA A 9 0.23 8.43 -0.11
N GLY A 10 -0.07 9.31 -1.08
CA GLY A 10 -1.02 9.01 -2.16
C GLY A 10 -0.59 7.85 -3.05
N SER A 11 0.70 7.75 -3.38
CA SER A 11 1.24 6.64 -4.17
C SER A 11 1.17 5.30 -3.43
N ALA A 12 1.39 5.30 -2.10
CA ALA A 12 1.28 4.08 -1.28
C ALA A 12 -0.17 3.59 -1.19
N VAL A 13 -1.14 4.51 -1.01
CA VAL A 13 -2.57 4.17 -1.03
C VAL A 13 -3.00 3.67 -2.41
N GLY A 14 -2.55 4.31 -3.49
CA GLY A 14 -2.84 3.87 -4.86
C GLY A 14 -2.29 2.48 -5.17
N GLY A 15 -1.05 2.19 -4.73
CA GLY A 15 -0.44 0.85 -4.87
C GLY A 15 -1.18 -0.23 -4.07
N PHE A 16 -1.62 0.09 -2.86
CA PHE A 16 -2.44 -0.81 -2.05
C PHE A 16 -3.79 -1.11 -2.73
N LEU A 17 -4.48 -0.09 -3.24
CA LEU A 17 -5.76 -0.26 -3.92
C LEU A 17 -5.62 -1.12 -5.20
N ALA A 18 -4.58 -0.86 -6.00
CA ALA A 18 -4.28 -1.67 -7.19
C ALA A 18 -4.00 -3.14 -6.83
N SER A 19 -3.22 -3.39 -5.77
CA SER A 19 -2.95 -4.74 -5.25
C SER A 19 -4.23 -5.47 -4.85
N VAL A 20 -5.16 -4.79 -4.16
CA VAL A 20 -6.43 -5.39 -3.74
C VAL A 20 -7.31 -5.71 -4.94
N ILE A 21 -7.45 -4.80 -5.91
CA ILE A 21 -8.24 -5.03 -7.13
C ILE A 21 -7.69 -6.23 -7.89
N PHE A 22 -6.38 -6.30 -8.08
CA PHE A 22 -5.74 -7.41 -8.80
C PHE A 22 -5.91 -8.74 -8.07
N LEU A 23 -5.87 -8.74 -6.73
CA LEU A 23 -6.16 -9.92 -5.92
C LEU A 23 -7.58 -10.45 -6.16
N PHE A 24 -8.59 -9.56 -6.17
CA PHE A 24 -9.98 -9.93 -6.45
C PHE A 24 -10.16 -10.48 -7.87
N VAL A 25 -9.53 -9.86 -8.87
CA VAL A 25 -9.55 -10.36 -10.25
C VAL A 25 -8.91 -11.74 -10.33
N THR A 26 -7.76 -11.94 -9.69
CA THR A 26 -7.04 -13.23 -9.68
C THR A 26 -7.88 -14.32 -9.02
N LEU A 27 -8.54 -14.02 -7.88
CA LEU A 27 -9.45 -14.95 -7.22
C LEU A 27 -10.72 -15.24 -8.04
N GLY A 28 -11.21 -14.25 -8.80
CA GLY A 28 -12.33 -14.41 -9.72
C GLY A 28 -11.99 -15.34 -10.89
N LEU A 29 -10.80 -15.18 -11.46
CA LEU A 29 -10.30 -16.05 -12.54
C LEU A 29 -10.01 -17.47 -12.05
N ASP A 30 -9.52 -17.64 -10.82
CA ASP A 30 -9.28 -18.97 -10.23
C ASP A 30 -10.56 -19.78 -10.01
N ARG A 31 -11.69 -19.10 -9.76
CA ARG A 31 -13.01 -19.76 -9.70
C ARG A 31 -13.42 -20.38 -11.03
N THR A 32 -12.99 -19.81 -12.15
CA THR A 32 -13.29 -20.31 -13.50
C THR A 32 -12.25 -21.26 -14.04
N GLU A 33 -10.97 -21.02 -13.73
CA GLU A 33 -9.83 -21.82 -14.17
C GLU A 33 -8.88 -22.06 -12.99
N PRO A 34 -9.08 -23.15 -12.22
CA PRO A 34 -8.28 -23.41 -11.03
C PRO A 34 -6.82 -23.68 -11.42
N SER A 35 -5.92 -22.83 -10.95
CA SER A 35 -4.50 -22.90 -11.28
C SER A 35 -3.65 -22.93 -10.01
N SER A 36 -2.67 -23.85 -9.99
CA SER A 36 -1.66 -23.92 -8.93
C SER A 36 -0.89 -22.61 -8.76
N ALA A 37 -0.81 -21.80 -9.82
CA ALA A 37 -0.15 -20.49 -9.81
C ALA A 37 -0.92 -19.45 -8.97
N THR A 38 -2.23 -19.60 -8.80
CA THR A 38 -3.07 -18.66 -8.04
C THR A 38 -2.62 -18.54 -6.59
N ARG A 39 -2.26 -19.65 -5.93
CA ARG A 39 -1.78 -19.62 -4.55
C ARG A 39 -0.55 -18.75 -4.38
N TYR A 40 0.39 -18.82 -5.33
CA TYR A 40 1.60 -18.00 -5.30
C TYR A 40 1.28 -16.53 -5.57
N LEU A 41 0.42 -16.23 -6.55
CA LEU A 41 -0.01 -14.86 -6.84
C LEU A 41 -0.73 -14.22 -5.64
N VAL A 42 -1.65 -14.94 -5.01
CA VAL A 42 -2.35 -14.49 -3.80
C VAL A 42 -1.35 -14.19 -2.68
N MET A 43 -0.36 -15.06 -2.47
CA MET A 43 0.70 -14.83 -1.47
C MET A 43 1.49 -13.55 -1.77
N ILE A 44 1.91 -13.35 -3.03
CA ILE A 44 2.65 -12.16 -3.46
C ILE A 44 1.83 -10.89 -3.24
N PHE A 45 0.55 -10.90 -3.60
CA PHE A 45 -0.35 -9.75 -3.39
C PHE A 45 -0.60 -9.48 -1.91
N CYS A 46 -0.76 -10.51 -1.08
CA CYS A 46 -0.88 -10.33 0.37
C CYS A 46 0.38 -9.70 0.98
N VAL A 47 1.58 -10.17 0.59
CA VAL A 47 2.85 -9.60 1.05
C VAL A 47 3.00 -8.16 0.58
N THR A 48 2.70 -7.88 -0.69
CA THR A 48 2.79 -6.53 -1.28
C THR A 48 1.81 -5.56 -0.59
N GLY A 49 0.59 -6.02 -0.30
CA GLY A 49 -0.40 -5.28 0.46
C GLY A 49 0.05 -4.97 1.89
N ALA A 50 0.62 -5.94 2.60
CA ALA A 50 1.14 -5.75 3.95
C ALA A 50 2.32 -4.76 3.98
N VAL A 51 3.25 -4.87 3.03
CA VAL A 51 4.37 -3.91 2.90
C VAL A 51 3.86 -2.50 2.60
N SER A 52 2.83 -2.37 1.75
CA SER A 52 2.21 -1.07 1.45
C SER A 52 1.53 -0.45 2.68
N LEU A 53 0.87 -1.26 3.51
CA LEU A 53 0.28 -0.80 4.78
C LEU A 53 1.34 -0.33 5.77
N VAL A 54 2.44 -1.08 5.91
CA VAL A 54 3.56 -0.68 6.78
C VAL A 54 4.21 0.60 6.27
N ALA A 55 4.45 0.72 4.97
CA ALA A 55 5.00 1.92 4.35
C ALA A 55 4.06 3.14 4.53
N TRP A 56 2.75 2.94 4.39
CA TRP A 56 1.76 3.99 4.63
C TRP A 56 1.67 4.38 6.11
N GLY A 57 1.68 3.41 7.03
CA GLY A 57 1.66 3.65 8.47
C GLY A 57 2.91 4.41 8.93
N PHE A 58 4.09 3.99 8.48
CA PHE A 58 5.35 4.66 8.80
C PHE A 58 5.45 6.05 8.14
N GLY A 59 4.98 6.19 6.89
CA GLY A 59 4.89 7.47 6.19
C GLY A 59 3.93 8.45 6.88
N SER A 60 2.78 7.97 7.35
CA SER A 60 1.79 8.75 8.11
C SER A 60 2.31 9.16 9.47
N PHE A 61 3.01 8.26 10.17
CA PHE A 61 3.67 8.57 11.44
C PHE A 61 4.77 9.63 11.27
N ALA A 62 5.63 9.47 10.26
CA ALA A 62 6.65 10.47 9.94
C ALA A 62 6.05 11.83 9.56
N LEU A 63 4.94 11.83 8.81
CA LEU A 63 4.17 13.04 8.49
C LEU A 63 3.60 13.73 9.75
N TRP A 64 3.04 12.94 10.66
CA TRP A 64 2.49 13.43 11.92
C TRP A 64 3.58 14.00 12.84
N ASP A 65 4.73 13.35 12.91
CA ASP A 65 5.89 13.83 13.67
C ASP A 65 6.48 15.14 13.08
N GLN A 66 6.58 15.22 11.75
CA GLN A 66 6.94 16.45 11.04
C GLN A 66 5.94 17.59 11.25
N ALA A 67 4.65 17.27 11.39
CA ALA A 67 3.61 18.26 11.69
C ALA A 67 3.72 18.81 13.12
N ARG A 68 4.14 18.00 14.09
CA ARG A 68 4.33 18.45 15.49
C ARG A 68 5.61 19.25 15.70
N THR A 69 6.65 19.02 14.91
CA THR A 69 7.93 19.74 15.01
C THR A 69 7.92 21.12 14.34
N LYS A 70 6.99 21.37 13.42
CA LYS A 70 6.72 22.71 12.90
C LYS A 70 5.79 23.47 13.86
N LYS A 71 6.34 24.00 14.96
CA LYS A 71 5.65 25.06 15.73
C LYS A 71 5.27 26.19 14.76
N PRO A 72 4.05 26.75 14.82
CA PRO A 72 3.78 28.01 14.15
C PRO A 72 4.77 29.04 14.72
N LYS A 73 5.54 29.69 13.84
CA LYS A 73 6.25 30.91 14.24
C LYS A 73 5.16 31.91 14.66
N ALA A 74 5.04 32.11 15.97
CA ALA A 74 4.33 33.24 16.55
C ALA A 74 5.06 34.54 16.19
#